data_AF-A0A4Y9ENL3-F1
#
_entry.id   AF-A0A4Y9ENL3-F1
#
_cell.length_a   1.000
_cell.length_b   1.000
_cell.length_c   1.000
_cell.angle_alpha   90.00
_cell.angle_beta   90.00
_cell.angle_gamma   90.00
#
_symmetry.space_group_name_H-M   'P 1'
#
loop_
_entity.id
_entity.type
_entity.pdbx_description
1 polymer ?
#
loop_
_entity_poly.entity_id
_entity_poly.type
_entity_poly.pdbx_seq_one_letter_code
_entity_poly.pdbx_strand_id
1 'polypeptide(L)'
;MSELSDVLTGAGIVGIGAGQLAAEHDAFGGSKMLVAGLLAVLGAQEADKAAAWRLADIRAMQALLGDAAPAVGVGLTLTELDAAWSTLSDALIAHHARIEAAGDRAADAEILKFYVESCARRDLVWPM
;
A
#
# COMPACT_ATOMS: atom_id res chain seq x y z
N MET A 1 7.80 -6.62 7.47
CA MET A 1 6.44 -7.17 7.52
C MET A 1 5.60 -6.18 8.29
N SER A 2 4.34 -6.00 7.91
CA SER A 2 3.43 -5.06 8.58
C SER A 2 2.88 -5.72 9.85
N GLU A 3 3.05 -5.07 11.00
CA GLU A 3 2.46 -5.50 12.29
C GLU A 3 0.96 -5.81 12.17
N LEU A 4 0.24 -5.09 11.31
CA LEU A 4 -1.18 -5.34 11.05
C LEU A 4 -1.42 -6.63 10.27
N SER A 5 -0.60 -6.94 9.27
CA SER A 5 -0.73 -8.18 8.48
C SER A 5 -0.47 -9.40 9.36
N ASP A 6 0.54 -9.32 10.24
CA ASP A 6 0.89 -10.40 11.17
C ASP A 6 -0.25 -10.65 12.18
N VAL A 7 -0.82 -9.59 12.75
CA VAL A 7 -1.97 -9.68 13.67
C VAL A 7 -3.20 -10.27 12.96
N LEU A 8 -3.51 -9.79 11.76
CA LEU A 8 -4.68 -10.26 11.01
C LEU A 8 -4.53 -11.70 10.53
N THR A 9 -3.32 -12.12 10.14
CA THR A 9 -3.02 -13.51 9.79
C THR A 9 -3.19 -14.42 11.01
N GLY A 10 -2.63 -14.04 12.15
CA GLY A 10 -2.77 -14.79 13.39
C GLY A 10 -4.23 -14.91 13.85
N ALA A 11 -4.95 -13.78 13.88
CA ALA A 11 -6.39 -13.74 14.22
C ALA A 11 -7.22 -14.59 13.24
N GLY A 12 -6.87 -14.55 11.96
CA GLY A 12 -7.51 -15.34 10.91
C GLY A 12 -7.36 -16.84 11.10
N ILE A 13 -6.13 -17.31 11.34
CA ILE A 13 -5.83 -18.73 11.60
C ILE A 13 -6.59 -19.22 12.84
N VAL A 14 -6.58 -18.44 13.92
CA VAL A 14 -7.32 -18.77 15.15
C VAL A 14 -8.82 -18.81 14.91
N GLY A 15 -9.37 -17.81 14.21
CA GLY A 15 -10.81 -17.72 13.90
C GLY A 15 -11.30 -18.88 13.03
N ILE A 16 -10.52 -19.28 12.03
CA ILE A 16 -10.82 -20.44 11.18
C ILE A 16 -10.84 -21.72 12.01
N GLY A 17 -9.79 -21.97 12.80
CA GLY A 17 -9.70 -23.18 13.64
C GLY A 17 -10.81 -23.26 14.68
N ALA A 18 -11.10 -22.14 15.36
CA ALA A 18 -12.20 -22.07 16.33
C ALA A 18 -13.57 -22.28 15.66
N GLY A 19 -13.77 -21.74 14.45
CA GLY A 19 -15.00 -21.93 13.68
C GLY A 19 -15.22 -23.37 13.25
N GLN A 20 -14.16 -24.09 12.86
CA GLN A 20 -14.23 -25.52 12.53
C GLN A 20 -14.66 -26.36 13.74
N LEU A 21 -14.05 -26.12 14.90
CA LEU A 21 -14.40 -26.82 16.15
C LEU A 21 -15.82 -26.51 16.60
N ALA A 22 -16.22 -25.24 16.55
CA ALA A 22 -17.57 -24.83 16.94
C ALA A 22 -18.65 -25.40 16.01
N ALA A 23 -18.36 -25.58 14.72
CA ALA A 23 -19.31 -26.11 13.75
C ALA A 23 -19.73 -27.57 14.03
N GLU A 24 -18.95 -28.32 14.80
CA GLU A 24 -19.30 -29.68 15.25
C GLU A 24 -20.49 -29.69 16.22
N HIS A 25 -20.74 -28.58 16.92
CA HIS A 25 -21.77 -28.46 17.96
C HIS A 25 -22.82 -27.37 17.66
N ASP A 26 -22.44 -26.32 16.94
CA ASP A 26 -23.30 -25.25 16.44
C ASP A 26 -22.81 -24.82 15.05
N ALA A 27 -23.42 -25.41 14.02
CA ALA A 27 -23.05 -25.15 12.63
C ALA A 27 -23.14 -23.67 12.25
N PHE A 28 -24.10 -22.92 12.81
CA PHE A 28 -24.29 -21.51 12.46
C PHE A 28 -23.26 -20.62 13.16
N GLY A 29 -23.05 -20.81 14.46
CA GLY A 29 -22.01 -20.12 15.23
C GLY A 29 -20.61 -20.38 14.66
N GLY A 30 -20.31 -21.66 14.38
CA GLY A 30 -19.04 -22.06 13.76
C GLY A 30 -18.82 -21.44 12.39
N SER A 31 -19.86 -21.39 11.54
CA SER A 31 -19.77 -20.74 10.22
C SER A 31 -19.44 -19.25 10.32
N LYS A 32 -20.02 -18.52 11.28
CA LYS A 32 -19.70 -17.09 11.48
C LYS A 32 -18.26 -16.85 11.88
N MET A 33 -17.74 -17.67 12.79
CA MET A 33 -16.34 -17.58 13.24
C MET A 33 -15.38 -17.90 12.11
N LEU A 34 -15.72 -18.90 11.28
CA LEU A 34 -14.93 -19.25 10.10
C LEU A 34 -14.89 -18.11 9.08
N VAL A 35 -16.04 -17.47 8.79
CA VAL A 35 -16.10 -16.29 7.91
C VAL A 35 -15.30 -15.13 8.48
N ALA A 36 -15.39 -14.87 9.78
CA ALA A 36 -14.61 -13.82 10.43
C ALA A 36 -13.10 -14.08 10.31
N GLY A 37 -12.67 -15.33 10.50
CA GLY A 37 -11.28 -15.73 10.32
C GLY A 37 -10.80 -15.58 8.87
N LEU A 38 -11.63 -15.97 7.89
CA LEU A 38 -11.33 -15.77 6.47
C LEU A 38 -11.19 -14.28 6.11
N LEU A 39 -12.10 -13.43 6.59
CA LEU A 39 -12.03 -11.99 6.36
C LEU A 39 -10.77 -11.37 6.97
N ALA A 40 -10.31 -11.84 8.13
CA ALA A 40 -9.06 -11.39 8.71
C ALA A 40 -7.85 -11.74 7.83
N VAL A 41 -7.77 -12.97 7.29
CA VAL A 41 -6.71 -13.36 6.36
C VAL A 41 -6.75 -12.53 5.07
N LEU A 42 -7.93 -12.32 4.50
CA LEU A 42 -8.10 -11.45 3.32
C LEU A 42 -7.65 -10.02 3.61
N GLY A 43 -7.99 -9.49 4.79
CA GLY A 43 -7.54 -8.18 5.25
C GLY A 43 -6.01 -8.08 5.34
N ALA A 44 -5.34 -9.12 5.84
CA ALA A 44 -3.87 -9.19 5.87
C ALA A 44 -3.27 -9.11 4.46
N GLN A 45 -3.83 -9.87 3.51
CA GLN A 45 -3.38 -9.89 2.12
C GLN A 45 -3.52 -8.53 1.43
N GLU A 46 -4.65 -7.85 1.63
CA GLU A 46 -4.85 -6.50 1.08
C GLU A 46 -3.92 -5.47 1.74
N ALA A 47 -3.63 -5.59 3.04
CA ALA A 47 -2.68 -4.73 3.73
C ALA A 47 -1.25 -4.90 3.18
N ASP A 48 -0.82 -6.13 2.91
CA ASP A 48 0.49 -6.42 2.32
C ASP A 48 0.58 -5.94 0.87
N LYS A 49 -0.50 -6.11 0.10
CA LYS A 49 -0.62 -5.58 -1.27
C LYS A 49 -0.47 -4.06 -1.28
N ALA A 50 -1.18 -3.37 -0.39
CA ALA A 50 -1.10 -1.93 -0.25
C ALA A 50 0.31 -1.46 0.16
N ALA A 51 0.96 -2.15 1.11
CA ALA A 51 2.32 -1.85 1.51
C ALA A 51 3.32 -2.03 0.36
N ALA A 52 3.18 -3.10 -0.44
CA ALA A 52 4.02 -3.36 -1.59
C ALA A 52 3.90 -2.27 -2.66
N TRP A 53 2.68 -1.83 -2.97
CA TRP A 53 2.45 -0.71 -3.88
C TRP A 53 3.06 0.58 -3.36
N ARG A 54 2.90 0.86 -2.06
CA ARG A 54 3.46 2.06 -1.44
C ARG A 54 4.98 2.09 -1.55
N LEU A 55 5.64 0.96 -1.31
CA LEU A 55 7.09 0.82 -1.46
C LEU A 55 7.55 1.02 -2.90
N ALA A 56 6.80 0.47 -3.88
CA ALA A 56 7.11 0.64 -5.30
C ALA A 56 7.02 2.11 -5.72
N ASP A 57 5.97 2.81 -5.29
CA ASP A 57 5.78 4.24 -5.57
C ASP A 57 6.88 5.09 -4.91
N ILE A 58 7.21 4.83 -3.65
CA ILE A 58 8.31 5.51 -2.94
C ILE A 58 9.62 5.41 -3.71
N ARG A 59 9.97 4.20 -4.17
CA ARG A 59 11.21 3.99 -4.94
C ARG A 59 11.19 4.73 -6.28
N ALA A 60 10.06 4.73 -6.97
CA ALA A 60 9.90 5.47 -8.22
C ALA A 60 10.00 6.99 -8.00
N MET A 61 9.39 7.52 -6.94
CA MET A 61 9.52 8.93 -6.56
C MET A 61 10.97 9.31 -6.24
N GLN A 62 11.69 8.45 -5.50
CA GLN A 62 13.11 8.67 -5.21
C GLN A 62 13.95 8.67 -6.49
N ALA A 63 13.66 7.79 -7.45
CA ALA A 63 14.35 7.76 -8.74
C ALA A 63 14.10 9.03 -9.57
N LEU A 64 12.86 9.54 -9.59
CA LEU A 64 12.51 10.78 -10.29
C LEU A 64 13.14 12.02 -9.65
N LEU A 65 13.18 12.06 -8.32
CA LEU A 65 13.75 13.18 -7.57
C LEU A 65 15.29 13.17 -7.55
N GLY A 66 15.91 12.01 -7.77
CA GLY A 66 17.37 11.84 -7.73
C GLY A 66 17.96 12.29 -6.41
N ASP A 67 19.02 13.10 -6.46
CA ASP A 67 19.74 13.61 -5.28
C ASP A 67 18.88 14.53 -4.39
N ALA A 68 17.77 15.06 -4.91
CA ALA A 68 16.84 15.89 -4.15
C ALA A 68 15.81 15.07 -3.35
N ALA A 69 15.83 13.73 -3.48
CA ALA A 69 14.87 12.86 -2.82
C ALA A 69 15.07 12.84 -1.30
N PRO A 70 13.99 13.06 -0.51
CA PRO A 70 13.99 12.73 0.91
C PRO A 70 14.46 11.29 1.17
N ALA A 71 15.31 11.13 2.19
CA ALA A 71 15.77 9.82 2.62
C ALA A 71 14.63 9.02 3.23
N VAL A 72 14.49 7.77 2.81
CA VAL A 72 13.48 6.84 3.34
C VAL A 72 14.20 5.65 3.94
N GLY A 73 13.84 5.31 5.19
CA GLY A 73 14.40 4.18 5.91
C GLY A 73 13.99 2.83 5.32
N VAL A 74 14.63 1.76 5.81
CA VAL A 74 14.28 0.38 5.48
C VAL A 74 13.45 -0.25 6.59
N GLY A 75 12.61 -1.23 6.25
CA GLY A 75 11.83 -1.97 7.25
C GLY A 75 10.70 -1.18 7.89
N LEU A 76 10.14 -0.20 7.18
CA LEU A 76 9.10 0.69 7.67
C LEU A 76 7.78 -0.04 7.96
N THR A 77 7.11 0.39 9.01
CA THR A 77 5.69 0.09 9.30
C THR A 77 4.77 0.76 8.27
N LEU A 78 3.49 0.36 8.23
CA LEU A 78 2.50 0.99 7.35
C LEU A 78 2.37 2.50 7.58
N THR A 79 2.33 2.94 8.83
CA THR A 79 2.24 4.37 9.18
C THR A 79 3.48 5.14 8.71
N GLU A 80 4.67 4.56 8.85
CA GLU A 80 5.90 5.18 8.37
C GLU A 80 5.98 5.19 6.84
N LEU A 81 5.46 4.17 6.15
CA LEU A 81 5.32 4.17 4.69
C LEU A 81 4.38 5.28 4.22
N ASP A 82 3.27 5.51 4.91
CA ASP A 82 2.34 6.60 4.58
C ASP A 82 2.99 7.98 4.80
N ALA A 83 3.74 8.15 5.89
CA ALA A 83 4.49 9.38 6.16
C ALA A 83 5.56 9.63 5.10
N ALA A 84 6.36 8.61 4.75
CA ALA A 84 7.38 8.69 3.71
C ALA A 84 6.77 9.03 2.34
N TRP A 85 5.64 8.40 2.00
CA TRP A 85 4.91 8.69 0.77
C TRP A 85 4.39 10.12 0.73
N SER A 86 3.86 10.65 1.84
CA SER A 86 3.41 12.04 1.92
C SER A 86 4.57 13.00 1.68
N THR A 87 5.70 12.82 2.38
CA THR A 87 6.89 13.67 2.24
C THR A 87 7.45 13.63 0.81
N LEU A 88 7.53 12.45 0.20
CA LEU A 88 8.01 12.32 -1.18
C LEU A 88 7.02 12.91 -2.19
N SER A 89 5.72 12.82 -1.93
CA SER A 89 4.69 13.42 -2.79
C SER A 89 4.83 14.94 -2.81
N ASP A 90 5.00 15.57 -1.65
CA ASP A 90 5.21 17.03 -1.56
C ASP A 90 6.48 17.45 -2.32
N ALA A 91 7.56 16.69 -2.18
CA ALA A 91 8.81 16.93 -2.90
C ALA A 91 8.64 16.77 -4.42
N LEU A 92 7.93 15.73 -4.87
CA LEU A 92 7.66 15.47 -6.29
C LEU A 92 6.78 16.55 -6.90
N ILE A 93 5.74 17.01 -6.20
CA ILE A 93 4.90 18.14 -6.64
C ILE A 93 5.75 19.39 -6.83
N ALA A 94 6.60 19.72 -5.85
CA ALA A 94 7.49 20.87 -5.95
C ALA A 94 8.51 20.72 -7.09
N HIS A 95 9.00 19.51 -7.35
CA HIS A 95 9.91 19.21 -8.45
C HIS A 95 9.23 19.33 -9.82
N HIS A 96 8.03 18.77 -9.95
CA HIS A 96 7.21 18.84 -11.16
C HIS A 96 6.90 20.30 -11.53
N ALA A 97 6.51 21.13 -10.56
CA ALA A 97 6.28 22.57 -10.79
C ALA A 97 7.53 23.30 -11.33
N ARG A 98 8.74 22.90 -10.92
CA ARG A 98 9.99 23.47 -11.46
C ARG A 98 10.24 23.02 -12.90
N ILE A 99 9.96 21.76 -13.22
CA ILE A 99 10.05 21.21 -14.58
C ILE A 99 9.08 21.93 -15.52
N GLU A 100 7.82 22.12 -15.09
CA GLU A 100 6.80 22.84 -15.84
C GLU A 100 7.24 24.29 -16.10
N ALA A 101 7.75 24.99 -15.08
CA ALA A 101 8.26 26.35 -15.21
C ALA A 101 9.47 26.46 -16.15
N ALA A 102 10.32 25.42 -16.20
CA ALA A 102 11.44 25.33 -17.12
C ALA A 102 11.02 24.95 -18.56
N GLY A 103 9.80 24.44 -18.75
CA GLY A 103 9.29 24.01 -20.04
C GLY A 103 9.88 22.68 -20.55
N ASP A 104 10.47 21.88 -19.67
CA ASP A 104 11.06 20.59 -20.04
C ASP A 104 9.96 19.53 -20.24
N ARG A 105 9.56 19.35 -21.49
CA ARG A 105 8.50 18.42 -21.89
C ARG A 105 8.88 16.95 -21.71
N ALA A 106 10.16 16.61 -21.79
CA ALA A 106 10.59 15.22 -21.64
C ALA A 106 10.51 14.79 -20.17
N ALA A 107 11.03 15.63 -19.26
CA ALA A 107 10.93 15.39 -17.83
C ALA A 107 9.47 15.42 -17.33
N ASP A 108 8.65 16.33 -17.85
CA ASP A 108 7.21 16.40 -17.56
C ASP A 108 6.50 15.09 -17.93
N ALA A 109 6.76 14.55 -19.12
CA ALA A 109 6.15 13.30 -19.58
C ALA A 109 6.53 12.09 -18.70
N GLU A 110 7.76 12.02 -18.19
CA GLU A 110 8.18 10.96 -17.27
C GLU A 110 7.45 11.02 -15.92
N ILE A 111 7.20 12.22 -15.39
CA ILE A 111 6.43 12.40 -14.15
C ILE A 111 4.96 12.02 -14.37
N LEU A 112 4.36 12.46 -15.48
CA LEU A 112 2.97 12.11 -15.81
C LEU A 112 2.79 10.60 -15.99
N LYS A 113 3.75 9.94 -16.64
CA LYS A 113 3.77 8.49 -16.76
C LYS A 113 3.80 7.82 -15.40
N PHE A 114 4.63 8.29 -14.47
CA PHE A 114 4.63 7.79 -13.11
C PHE A 114 3.27 7.93 -12.41
N TYR A 115 2.59 9.07 -12.55
CA TYR A 115 1.26 9.25 -11.94
C TYR A 115 0.22 8.28 -12.50
N VAL A 116 0.20 8.09 -13.82
CA VAL A 116 -0.68 7.11 -14.48
C VAL A 116 -0.41 5.70 -13.97
N GLU A 117 0.86 5.30 -13.91
CA GLU A 117 1.24 3.98 -13.41
C GLU A 117 0.93 3.79 -11.91
N SER A 118 1.12 4.83 -11.09
CA SER A 118 0.78 4.80 -9.66
C SER A 118 -0.73 4.71 -9.43
N CYS A 119 -1.54 5.38 -10.27
CA CYS A 119 -2.99 5.22 -10.24
C CYS A 119 -3.42 3.80 -10.66
N ALA A 120 -2.85 3.28 -11.75
CA ALA A 120 -3.14 1.92 -12.21
C ALA A 120 -2.78 0.86 -11.17
N ARG A 121 -1.65 1.01 -10.45
CA ARG A 121 -1.28 0.10 -9.35
C ARG A 121 -2.32 0.06 -8.23
N ARG A 122 -3.02 1.17 -7.99
CA ARG A 122 -3.99 1.32 -6.89
C ARG A 122 -5.44 1.14 -7.34
N ASP A 123 -5.66 0.68 -8.57
CA ASP A 123 -6.98 0.58 -9.20
C ASP A 123 -7.76 1.91 -9.18
N LEU A 124 -7.03 3.04 -9.28
CA LEU A 124 -7.60 4.40 -9.32
C LEU A 124 -7.70 4.91 -10.75
N VAL A 125 -8.77 5.64 -11.05
CA VAL A 125 -8.94 6.30 -12.34
C VAL A 125 -8.09 7.56 -12.38
N TRP A 126 -7.23 7.67 -13.40
CA TRP A 126 -6.55 8.92 -13.71
C TRP A 126 -7.52 9.87 -14.44
N PRO A 127 -7.69 11.13 -14.00
CA PRO A 127 -8.51 12.08 -14.73
C PRO A 127 -7.88 12.36 -16.10
N MET A 128 -8.58 11.95 -17.16
CA MET A 128 -8.22 12.29 -18.55
C MET A 128 -8.66 13.71 -18.91
#